data_AF-A0A1I1V633-F1
#
_entry.id   AF-A0A1I1V633-F1
#
_cell.length_a   1.000
_cell.length_b   1.000
_cell.length_c   1.000
_cell.angle_alpha   90.00
_cell.angle_beta   90.00
_cell.angle_gamma   90.00
#
_symmetry.space_group_name_H-M   'P 1'
#
loop_
_entity.id
_entity.type
_entity.pdbx_description
1 polymer ?
#
loop_
_entity_poly.entity_id
_entity_poly.type
_entity_poly.pdbx_seq_one_letter_code
_entity_poly.pdbx_strand_id
1 'polypeptide(L)'
;MDESQLPDDPVAALAVRLVDAIRDDRLDEAEALLEELNTLSPETEEYLIFPVLIAIQRGFITEALQYLNSLGEDTAPELKALCLNILGDPTWHYHAQQCLESDDAHVRKAMRQLLQIEPEEEDHLAVA
;
A
#
# COMPACT_ATOMS: atom_id res chain seq x y z
N MET A 1 8.43 18.83 7.06
CA MET A 1 7.16 19.26 6.43
C MET A 1 6.75 20.59 7.04
N ASP A 2 6.15 21.48 6.26
CA ASP A 2 5.54 22.72 6.76
C ASP A 2 4.13 22.41 7.30
N GLU A 3 3.91 22.57 8.60
CA GLU A 3 2.65 22.24 9.28
C GLU A 3 1.45 23.04 8.74
N SER A 4 1.70 24.15 8.05
CA SER A 4 0.65 24.98 7.43
C SER A 4 0.00 24.37 6.18
N GLN A 5 0.50 23.23 5.69
CA GLN A 5 -0.04 22.53 4.51
C GLN A 5 -0.88 21.30 4.85
N LEU A 6 -1.11 21.01 6.14
CA LEU A 6 -1.95 19.89 6.53
C LEU A 6 -3.43 20.15 6.20
N PRO A 7 -4.18 19.12 5.80
CA PRO A 7 -5.63 19.20 5.68
C PRO A 7 -6.30 19.67 6.98
N ASP A 8 -7.40 20.40 6.86
CA ASP A 8 -8.21 20.81 8.02
C ASP A 8 -8.93 19.60 8.67
N ASP A 9 -9.16 18.53 7.89
CA ASP A 9 -9.75 17.29 8.39
C ASP A 9 -8.72 16.48 9.21
N PRO A 10 -9.01 16.17 10.49
CA PRO A 10 -8.04 15.53 11.37
C PRO A 10 -7.64 14.12 10.91
N VAL A 11 -8.55 13.36 10.31
CA VAL A 11 -8.26 12.01 9.77
C VAL A 11 -7.29 12.14 8.59
N ALA A 12 -7.58 13.03 7.64
CA ALA A 12 -6.69 13.30 6.51
C ALA A 12 -5.31 13.83 6.95
N ALA A 13 -5.25 14.71 7.95
CA ALA A 13 -4.00 15.21 8.49
C ALA A 13 -3.16 14.10 9.15
N LEU A 14 -3.79 13.19 9.89
CA LEU A 14 -3.11 12.01 10.46
C LEU A 14 -2.60 11.07 9.36
N ALA A 15 -3.41 10.80 8.33
CA ALA A 15 -3.00 9.96 7.21
C ALA A 15 -1.77 10.53 6.46
N VAL A 16 -1.71 11.84 6.24
CA VAL A 16 -0.53 12.50 5.64
C VAL A 16 0.71 12.32 6.53
N ARG A 17 0.58 12.56 7.83
CA ARG A 17 1.69 12.39 8.78
C ARG A 17 2.16 10.94 8.85
N LEU A 18 1.24 9.97 8.80
CA LEU A 18 1.54 8.55 8.78
C LEU A 18 2.38 8.19 7.54
N VAL A 19 1.94 8.62 6.36
CA VAL A 19 2.66 8.37 5.10
C VAL A 19 4.07 8.98 5.14
N ASP A 20 4.21 10.20 5.67
CA ASP A 20 5.53 10.84 5.81
C ASP A 20 6.42 10.10 6.82
N ALA A 21 5.87 9.63 7.94
CA ALA A 21 6.62 8.83 8.92
C ALA A 21 7.13 7.51 8.31
N ILE A 22 6.30 6.81 7.53
CA ILE A 22 6.70 5.61 6.78
C ILE A 22 7.82 5.97 5.79
N ARG A 23 7.64 7.02 4.97
CA ARG A 23 8.64 7.43 3.97
C ARG A 23 10.00 7.77 4.59
N ASP A 24 9.99 8.39 5.77
CA ASP A 24 11.20 8.82 6.49
C ASP A 24 11.77 7.72 7.41
N ASP A 25 11.27 6.48 7.33
CA ASP A 25 11.70 5.34 8.15
C ASP A 25 11.50 5.54 9.68
N ARG A 26 10.56 6.42 10.06
CA ARG A 26 10.17 6.69 11.45
C ARG A 26 9.07 5.71 11.88
N LEU A 27 9.41 4.42 11.93
CA LEU A 27 8.43 3.33 12.02
C LEU A 27 7.68 3.27 13.36
N ASP A 28 8.35 3.59 14.48
CA ASP A 28 7.67 3.66 15.79
C ASP A 28 6.63 4.80 15.82
N GLU A 29 6.92 5.92 15.16
CA GLU A 29 5.96 7.03 15.00
C GLU A 29 4.82 6.65 14.06
N ALA A 30 5.13 5.97 12.95
CA ALA A 30 4.13 5.48 12.02
C ALA A 30 3.12 4.53 12.69
N GLU A 31 3.57 3.62 13.56
CA GLU A 31 2.66 2.73 14.31
C GLU A 31 1.76 3.50 15.27
N ALA A 32 2.31 4.46 16.02
CA ALA A 32 1.52 5.30 16.91
C ALA A 32 0.47 6.12 16.14
N LEU A 33 0.84 6.68 14.98
CA LEU A 33 -0.07 7.43 14.12
C LEU A 33 -1.16 6.54 13.51
N LEU A 34 -0.84 5.31 13.15
CA LEU A 34 -1.83 4.34 12.65
C LEU A 34 -2.83 3.93 13.73
N GLU A 35 -2.37 3.71 14.97
CA GLU A 35 -3.25 3.44 16.11
C GLU A 35 -4.19 4.62 16.41
N GLU A 36 -3.66 5.85 16.35
CA GLU A 36 -4.46 7.07 16.50
C GLU A 36 -5.48 7.22 15.38
N LEU A 37 -5.09 6.96 14.13
CA LEU A 37 -5.97 7.01 12.97
C LEU A 37 -7.14 6.04 13.10
N ASN A 38 -6.86 4.77 13.44
CA ASN A 38 -7.89 3.74 13.64
C ASN A 38 -8.81 4.06 14.84
N THR A 39 -8.27 4.68 15.89
CA THR A 39 -9.08 5.12 17.03
C THR A 39 -10.07 6.23 16.62
N LEU A 40 -9.63 7.15 15.76
CA LEU A 40 -10.46 8.26 15.29
C LEU A 40 -11.47 7.84 14.21
N SER A 41 -11.09 6.89 13.36
CA SER A 41 -11.92 6.35 12.27
C SER A 41 -11.71 4.84 12.14
N PRO A 42 -12.49 4.00 12.85
CA PRO A 42 -12.28 2.55 12.84
C PRO A 42 -12.38 1.88 11.46
N GLU A 43 -13.07 2.51 10.52
CA GLU A 43 -13.15 2.08 9.11
C GLU A 43 -11.77 2.05 8.45
N THR A 44 -10.78 2.78 8.97
CA THR A 44 -9.43 2.78 8.42
C THR A 44 -8.65 1.49 8.69
N GLU A 45 -9.14 0.63 9.59
CA GLU A 45 -8.56 -0.71 9.80
C GLU A 45 -8.64 -1.59 8.54
N GLU A 46 -9.54 -1.29 7.62
CA GLU A 46 -9.66 -1.98 6.33
C GLU A 46 -8.51 -1.60 5.36
N TYR A 47 -7.79 -0.51 5.61
CA TYR A 47 -6.64 -0.09 4.80
C TYR A 47 -5.37 -0.84 5.20
N LEU A 48 -5.29 -2.11 4.80
CA LEU A 48 -4.19 -3.04 5.10
C LEU A 48 -2.81 -2.58 4.60
N ILE A 49 -2.77 -1.63 3.67
CA ILE A 49 -1.53 -1.08 3.10
C ILE A 49 -0.59 -0.54 4.19
N PHE A 50 -1.10 0.21 5.18
CA PHE A 50 -0.26 0.84 6.19
C PHE A 50 0.45 -0.16 7.12
N PRO A 51 -0.25 -1.08 7.80
CA PRO A 51 0.42 -2.06 8.66
C PRO A 51 1.37 -2.97 7.86
N VAL A 52 1.03 -3.31 6.62
CA VAL A 52 1.91 -4.13 5.77
C VAL A 52 3.17 -3.38 5.36
N LEU A 53 3.07 -2.11 4.93
CA LEU A 53 4.24 -1.33 4.56
C LEU A 53 5.19 -1.12 5.75
N ILE A 54 4.64 -0.82 6.93
CA ILE A 54 5.43 -0.69 8.16
C ILE A 54 6.18 -2.02 8.45
N ALA A 55 5.49 -3.15 8.39
CA ALA A 55 6.10 -4.46 8.63
C ALA A 55 7.20 -4.78 7.60
N ILE A 56 6.96 -4.50 6.31
CA ILE A 56 7.97 -4.66 5.25
C ILE A 56 9.21 -3.83 5.56
N GLN A 57 9.03 -2.57 5.93
CA GLN A 57 10.11 -1.63 6.17
C GLN A 57 10.92 -1.99 7.43
N ARG A 58 10.29 -2.60 8.44
CA ARG A 58 10.97 -3.21 9.60
C ARG A 58 11.70 -4.53 9.25
N GLY A 59 11.52 -5.08 8.05
CA GLY A 59 12.09 -6.37 7.65
C GLY A 59 11.24 -7.59 8.06
N PHE A 60 10.00 -7.39 8.50
CA PHE A 60 9.06 -8.44 8.91
C PHE A 60 8.15 -8.88 7.76
N ILE A 61 8.74 -9.13 6.59
CA ILE A 61 7.99 -9.42 5.35
C ILE A 61 7.24 -10.75 5.46
N THR A 62 7.80 -11.74 6.17
CA THR A 62 7.16 -13.05 6.33
C THR A 62 5.93 -12.94 7.24
N GLU A 63 6.03 -12.18 8.31
CA GLU A 63 4.94 -11.90 9.26
C GLU A 63 3.82 -11.12 8.56
N ALA A 64 4.17 -10.12 7.74
CA ALA A 64 3.21 -9.38 6.93
C ALA A 64 2.43 -10.30 5.99
N LEU A 65 3.13 -11.22 5.30
CA LEU A 65 2.49 -12.20 4.42
C LEU A 65 1.61 -13.20 5.19
N GLN A 66 2.05 -13.67 6.35
CA GLN A 66 1.25 -14.55 7.21
C GLN A 66 -0.03 -13.86 7.68
N TYR A 67 0.07 -12.59 8.06
CA TYR A 67 -1.09 -11.77 8.42
C TYR A 67 -2.08 -11.68 7.24
N LEU A 68 -1.62 -11.29 6.06
CA LEU A 68 -2.47 -11.21 4.85
C LEU A 68 -3.14 -12.54 4.51
N ASN A 69 -2.43 -13.65 4.63
CA ASN A 69 -2.98 -14.99 4.39
C ASN A 69 -4.04 -15.40 5.42
N SER A 70 -3.95 -14.89 6.66
CA SER A 70 -4.95 -15.14 7.70
C SER A 70 -6.30 -14.45 7.46
N LEU A 71 -6.31 -13.38 6.64
CA LEU A 71 -7.51 -12.61 6.33
C LEU A 71 -8.32 -13.19 5.17
N GLY A 72 -7.76 -14.12 4.39
CA GLY A 72 -8.42 -14.75 3.24
C GLY A 72 -7.50 -14.88 2.03
N GLU A 73 -7.84 -15.79 1.11
CA GLU A 73 -7.04 -16.05 -0.11
C GLU A 73 -7.03 -14.86 -1.06
N ASP A 74 -8.18 -14.22 -1.25
CA ASP A 74 -8.36 -13.09 -2.19
C ASP A 74 -8.13 -11.71 -1.55
N THR A 75 -7.72 -11.65 -0.28
CA THR A 75 -7.50 -10.38 0.43
C THR A 75 -6.21 -9.71 -0.04
N ALA A 76 -6.33 -8.46 -0.50
CA ALA A 76 -5.23 -7.57 -0.89
C ALA A 76 -4.12 -8.27 -1.72
N PRO A 77 -4.47 -8.84 -2.89
CA PRO A 77 -3.53 -9.58 -3.74
C PRO A 77 -2.31 -8.75 -4.14
N GLU A 78 -2.45 -7.43 -4.27
CA GLU A 78 -1.36 -6.49 -4.55
C GLU A 78 -0.30 -6.46 -3.43
N LEU A 79 -0.72 -6.56 -2.17
CA LEU A 79 0.18 -6.59 -1.02
C LEU A 79 0.87 -7.95 -0.90
N LYS A 80 0.15 -9.04 -1.19
CA LYS A 80 0.74 -10.38 -1.27
C LYS A 80 1.79 -10.45 -2.37
N ALA A 81 1.49 -9.92 -3.56
CA ALA A 81 2.44 -9.83 -4.67
C ALA A 81 3.72 -9.09 -4.25
N LEU A 82 3.59 -7.96 -3.55
CA LEU A 82 4.74 -7.21 -3.06
C LEU A 82 5.58 -8.02 -2.06
N CYS A 83 4.97 -8.63 -1.04
CA CYS A 83 5.67 -9.44 -0.05
C CYS A 83 6.41 -10.63 -0.70
N LEU A 84 5.72 -11.38 -1.57
CA LEU A 84 6.27 -12.55 -2.25
C LEU A 84 7.41 -12.15 -3.20
N ASN A 85 7.30 -11.01 -3.89
CA ASN A 85 8.36 -10.48 -4.74
C ASN A 85 9.63 -10.17 -3.94
N ILE A 86 9.49 -9.50 -2.79
CA ILE A 86 10.61 -9.19 -1.89
C ILE A 86 11.26 -10.48 -1.36
N LEU A 87 10.46 -11.50 -1.04
CA LEU A 87 10.95 -12.80 -0.58
C LEU A 87 11.56 -13.67 -1.70
N GLY A 88 11.42 -13.24 -2.97
CA GLY A 88 11.89 -14.00 -4.13
C GLY A 88 11.03 -15.22 -4.48
N ASP A 89 9.81 -15.31 -3.95
CA ASP A 89 8.88 -16.41 -4.24
C ASP A 89 8.18 -16.19 -5.59
N PRO A 90 8.36 -17.07 -6.60
CA PRO A 90 7.85 -16.84 -7.95
C PRO A 90 6.33 -16.76 -8.04
N THR A 91 5.59 -17.21 -7.03
CA THR A 91 4.12 -17.08 -6.96
C THR A 91 3.65 -15.63 -6.93
N TRP A 92 4.53 -14.67 -6.66
CA TRP A 92 4.22 -13.24 -6.76
C TRP A 92 3.61 -12.83 -8.11
N HIS A 93 4.03 -13.49 -9.20
CA HIS A 93 3.53 -13.19 -10.55
C HIS A 93 2.03 -13.45 -10.67
N TYR A 94 1.53 -14.53 -10.05
CA TYR A 94 0.11 -14.87 -10.08
C TYR A 94 -0.73 -13.76 -9.45
N HIS A 95 -0.34 -13.33 -8.25
CA HIS A 95 -1.03 -12.25 -7.54
C HIS A 95 -0.93 -10.91 -8.28
N ALA A 96 0.24 -10.58 -8.83
CA ALA A 96 0.42 -9.36 -9.60
C ALA A 96 -0.45 -9.35 -10.87
N GLN A 97 -0.61 -10.50 -11.55
CA GLN A 97 -1.47 -10.63 -12.73
C GLN A 97 -2.96 -10.45 -12.39
N GLN A 98 -3.44 -10.99 -11.27
CA GLN A 98 -4.82 -10.77 -10.81
C GLN A 98 -5.16 -9.29 -10.62
N CYS A 99 -4.15 -8.48 -10.30
CA CYS A 99 -4.31 -7.05 -10.03
C CYS A 99 -4.24 -6.17 -11.29
N LEU A 100 -3.94 -6.72 -12.47
CA LEU A 100 -3.88 -5.95 -13.73
C LEU A 100 -5.24 -5.37 -14.13
N GLU A 101 -6.34 -5.96 -13.65
CA GLU A 101 -7.72 -5.51 -13.88
C GLU A 101 -8.36 -4.90 -12.62
N SER A 102 -7.56 -4.58 -11.58
CA SER A 102 -8.06 -3.93 -10.35
C SER A 102 -8.80 -2.63 -10.67
N ASP A 103 -9.86 -2.30 -9.94
CA ASP A 103 -10.57 -1.02 -10.09
C ASP A 103 -9.67 0.18 -9.75
N ASP A 104 -8.66 -0.01 -8.90
CA ASP A 104 -7.68 1.02 -8.52
C ASP A 104 -6.60 1.19 -9.60
N ALA A 105 -6.58 2.36 -10.23
CA ALA A 105 -5.61 2.71 -11.27
C ALA A 105 -4.16 2.72 -10.78
N HIS A 106 -3.92 3.06 -9.51
CA HIS A 106 -2.59 3.03 -8.90
C HIS A 106 -2.11 1.60 -8.70
N VAL A 107 -3.00 0.70 -8.27
CA VAL A 107 -2.69 -0.74 -8.17
C VAL A 107 -2.34 -1.30 -9.54
N ARG A 108 -3.16 -1.06 -10.58
CA ARG A 108 -2.86 -1.51 -11.95
C ARG A 108 -1.49 -1.02 -12.43
N LYS A 109 -1.20 0.28 -12.21
CA LYS A 109 0.09 0.88 -12.59
C LYS A 109 1.27 0.24 -11.85
N ALA A 110 1.16 0.08 -10.53
CA ALA A 110 2.22 -0.51 -9.71
C ALA A 110 2.49 -1.97 -10.13
N MET A 111 1.45 -2.74 -10.41
CA MET A 111 1.59 -4.15 -10.80
C MET A 111 2.18 -4.32 -12.20
N ARG A 112 1.84 -3.45 -13.16
CA ARG A 112 2.51 -3.41 -14.47
C ARG A 112 3.99 -3.10 -14.34
N GLN A 113 4.36 -2.14 -13.49
CA GLN A 113 5.77 -1.83 -13.21
C GLN A 113 6.49 -3.01 -12.57
N LEU A 114 5.86 -3.67 -11.59
CA LEU A 114 6.42 -4.85 -10.93
C LEU A 114 6.65 -6.01 -11.91
N LEU A 115 5.70 -6.22 -12.82
CA LEU A 115 5.76 -7.22 -13.89
C LEU A 115 6.64 -6.81 -15.08
N GLN A 116 7.18 -5.59 -15.08
CA GLN A 116 7.97 -5.02 -16.18
C GLN A 116 7.22 -5.03 -17.53
N ILE A 117 5.92 -4.82 -17.48
CA ILE A 117 5.07 -4.65 -18.68
C ILE A 117 5.20 -3.18 -19.11
N GLU A 118 5.48 -2.94 -20.40
CA GLU A 118 5.54 -1.59 -20.94
C GLU A 118 4.22 -0.85 -20.67
N PRO A 119 4.26 0.46 -20.32
CA PRO A 119 3.06 1.21 -20.08
C PRO A 119 2.18 1.18 -21.34
N GLU A 120 0.88 0.94 -21.17
CA GLU A 120 -0.10 1.29 -22.19
C GLU A 120 0.09 2.78 -22.47
N GLU A 121 0.45 3.13 -23.70
CA GLU A 121 0.49 4.53 -24.12
C GLU A 121 -0.85 5.15 -23.72
N GLU A 122 -0.83 6.09 -22.77
CA GLU A 122 -1.99 6.92 -22.48
C GLU A 122 -2.29 7.65 -23.79
N ASP A 123 -3.28 7.14 -24.53
CA ASP A 123 -3.75 7.73 -25.76
C ASP A 123 -4.34 9.09 -25.40
N HIS A 124 -3.48 10.10 -25.36
CA HIS A 124 -3.85 11.49 -25.41
C HIS A 124 -4.48 11.75 -26.78
N LEU A 125 -5.68 11.22 -26.98
CA LEU A 125 -6.62 11.71 -27.98
C LEU A 125 -7.02 13.11 -27.54
N ALA A 126 -6.13 14.04 -27.91
CA ALA A 126 -6.38 15.45 -28.00
C ALA A 126 -7.72 15.64 -28.70
N VAL A 127 -8.65 16.25 -27.97
CA VAL A 127 -9.84 16.88 -28.53
C VAL A 127 -9.36 17.84 -29.61
N ALA A 128 -9.66 17.50 -30.87
CA ALA A 128 -9.53 18.38 -32.03
C ALA A 128 -10.88 19.05 -32.32
#